data_AF-A0A7Y5PYA6-F1
#
_entry.id   AF-A0A7Y5PYA6-F1
#
_cell.length_a   1.000
_cell.length_b   1.000
_cell.length_c   1.000
_cell.angle_alpha   90.00
_cell.angle_beta   90.00
_cell.angle_gamma   90.00
#
_symmetry.space_group_name_H-M   'P 1'
#
loop_
_entity.id
_entity.type
_entity.pdbx_description
1 polymer ?
#
loop_
_entity_poly.entity_id
_entity_poly.type
_entity_poly.pdbx_seq_one_letter_code
_entity_poly.pdbx_strand_id
1 'polypeptide(L)'
;MTIKVLVRQNESLEAALRRFKRQCNYSGVFRLAKAKTWHEKRSDKLRRERRERLRTIQRASRQARDLIMGHRPPPKRKTFGPPRFGGGGRS
;
A
#
# COMPACT_ATOMS: atom_id res chain seq x y z
N MET A 1 -10.74 -12.95 16.45
CA MET A 1 -9.78 -13.59 15.51
C MET A 1 -8.48 -13.84 16.24
N THR A 2 -8.07 -15.10 16.37
CA THR A 2 -6.81 -15.48 17.03
C THR A 2 -5.83 -16.00 15.98
N ILE A 3 -4.72 -15.30 15.77
CA ILE A 3 -3.65 -15.74 14.87
C ILE A 3 -2.78 -16.72 15.65
N LYS A 4 -2.74 -17.98 15.22
CA LYS A 4 -1.91 -19.04 15.82
C LYS A 4 -0.97 -19.59 14.76
N VAL A 5 0.31 -19.73 15.09
CA VAL A 5 1.31 -20.35 14.22
C VAL A 5 1.97 -21.46 15.02
N LEU A 6 1.78 -22.70 14.59
CA LEU A 6 2.47 -23.86 15.15
C LEU A 6 3.86 -23.94 14.52
N VAL A 7 4.89 -24.00 15.36
CA VAL A 7 6.29 -24.16 14.92
C VAL A 7 6.56 -25.66 14.76
N ARG A 8 7.04 -26.07 13.58
CA ARG A 8 7.47 -27.46 13.37
C ARG A 8 8.90 -27.63 13.86
N GLN A 9 9.24 -28.85 14.30
CA GLN A 9 10.56 -29.18 14.85
C GLN A 9 11.72 -28.98 13.84
N ASN A 10 11.42 -28.97 12.54
CA ASN A 10 12.40 -28.87 11.46
C ASN A 10 12.49 -27.43 10.89
N GLU A 11 11.93 -26.43 11.57
CA GLU A 11 11.94 -25.05 11.12
C GLU A 11 12.80 -24.15 12.00
N SER A 12 13.51 -23.22 11.36
CA SER A 12 14.15 -22.14 12.09
C SER A 12 13.09 -21.20 12.69
N LEU A 13 13.37 -20.69 13.89
CA LEU A 13 12.52 -19.71 14.56
C LEU A 13 12.20 -18.50 13.65
N GLU A 14 13.18 -18.07 12.86
CA GLU A 14 13.02 -16.96 11.92
C GLU A 14 11.97 -17.27 10.83
N ALA A 15 11.95 -18.49 10.29
CA ALA A 15 10.95 -18.91 9.32
C ALA A 15 9.53 -18.90 9.93
N ALA A 16 9.40 -19.32 11.18
CA ALA A 16 8.13 -19.26 11.90
C ALA A 16 7.64 -17.82 12.12
N LEU A 17 8.53 -16.91 12.54
CA LEU A 17 8.22 -15.48 12.69
C LEU A 17 7.82 -14.84 11.37
N ARG A 18 8.48 -15.23 10.27
CA ARG A 18 8.13 -14.75 8.93
C ARG A 18 6.71 -15.17 8.52
N ARG A 19 6.31 -16.42 8.82
CA ARG A 19 4.92 -16.88 8.61
C ARG A 19 3.93 -16.13 9.48
N PHE A 20 4.24 -15.94 10.76
CA PHE A 20 3.40 -15.16 11.67
C PHE A 20 3.16 -13.74 11.16
N LYS A 21 4.22 -13.05 10.75
CA LYS A 21 4.12 -11.72 10.13
C LYS A 21 3.24 -11.73 8.88
N ARG A 22 3.35 -12.75 8.02
CA ARG A 22 2.47 -12.92 6.86
C ARG A 22 1.00 -13.11 7.27
N GLN A 23 0.72 -13.92 8.29
CA GLN A 23 -0.65 -14.14 8.78
C GLN A 23 -1.25 -12.85 9.38
N CYS A 24 -0.46 -12.06 10.13
CA CYS A 24 -0.86 -10.74 10.63
C CYS A 24 -1.13 -9.73 9.51
N ASN A 25 -0.33 -9.77 8.44
CA ASN A 25 -0.54 -8.92 7.26
C ASN A 25 -1.79 -9.34 6.48
N TYR A 26 -2.03 -10.64 6.32
CA TYR A 26 -3.18 -11.18 5.59
C TYR A 26 -4.50 -10.87 6.31
N SER A 27 -4.55 -11.13 7.63
CA SER A 27 -5.68 -10.75 8.47
C SER A 27 -5.87 -9.23 8.60
N GLY A 28 -4.87 -8.44 8.21
CA GLY A 28 -4.92 -6.98 8.24
C GLY A 28 -4.94 -6.39 9.64
N VAL A 29 -4.52 -7.13 10.67
CA VAL A 29 -4.56 -6.68 12.08
C VAL A 29 -3.79 -5.37 12.27
N PHE A 30 -2.61 -5.23 11.65
CA PHE A 30 -1.85 -3.97 11.71
C PHE A 30 -2.56 -2.81 11.02
N ARG A 31 -3.23 -3.07 9.90
CA ARG A 31 -4.03 -2.06 9.17
C ARG A 31 -5.22 -1.61 10.01
N LEU A 32 -5.91 -2.55 10.65
CA LEU A 32 -7.04 -2.28 11.53
C LEU A 32 -6.61 -1.53 12.79
N ALA A 33 -5.50 -1.94 13.41
CA ALA A 33 -4.94 -1.25 14.58
C ALA A 33 -4.63 0.21 14.26
N LYS A 34 -3.94 0.47 13.14
CA LYS A 34 -3.62 1.83 12.68
C LYS A 34 -4.86 2.65 12.29
N ALA A 35 -5.84 2.01 11.67
CA ALA A 35 -7.09 2.67 11.27
C ALA A 35 -7.98 3.03 12.48
N LYS A 36 -7.82 2.33 13.61
CA LYS A 36 -8.57 2.55 14.85
C LYS A 36 -7.83 3.41 15.88
N THR A 37 -6.59 3.81 15.61
CA THR A 37 -5.80 4.63 16.55
C THR A 37 -6.45 5.99 16.84
N TRP A 38 -7.23 6.53 15.91
CA TRP A 38 -7.93 7.79 16.04
C TRP A 38 -9.35 7.68 15.47
N HIS A 39 -10.28 8.47 16.00
CA HIS A 39 -11.64 8.51 15.48
C HIS A 39 -11.65 9.23 14.13
N GLU A 40 -11.96 8.49 13.08
CA GLU A 40 -12.12 9.04 11.74
C GLU A 40 -13.59 9.34 11.44
N LYS A 41 -13.86 10.54 10.93
CA LYS A 41 -15.19 10.91 10.44
C LYS A 41 -15.62 10.00 9.29
N ARG A 42 -16.87 9.55 9.29
CA ARG A 42 -17.44 8.64 8.28
C ARG A 42 -17.16 9.06 6.82
N SER A 43 -17.16 10.37 6.55
CA SER A 43 -16.83 10.93 5.23
C SER A 43 -15.41 10.62 4.78
N ASP A 44 -14.43 10.68 5.69
CA ASP A 44 -13.02 10.45 5.38
C ASP A 44 -12.74 8.97 5.18
N LYS A 45 -13.41 8.13 5.98
CA LYS A 45 -13.41 6.67 5.80
C LYS A 45 -13.91 6.27 4.41
N LEU A 46 -15.07 6.78 4.00
CA LEU A 46 -15.64 6.50 2.66
C LEU A 46 -14.73 7.01 1.53
N ARG A 47 -14.11 8.19 1.70
CA ARG A 47 -13.18 8.74 0.73
C ARG A 47 -11.92 7.88 0.61
N ARG A 48 -11.42 7.33 1.71
CA ARG A 48 -10.30 6.38 1.71
C ARG A 48 -10.68 5.06 1.03
N GLU A 49 -11.81 4.46 1.40
CA GLU A 49 -12.27 3.19 0.82
C GLU A 49 -12.49 3.31 -0.69
N ARG A 50 -13.11 4.40 -1.17
CA ARG A 50 -13.29 4.65 -2.60
C ARG A 50 -11.94 4.72 -3.33
N ARG A 51 -10.97 5.44 -2.77
CA ARG A 51 -9.60 5.52 -3.34
C ARG A 51 -8.90 4.17 -3.33
N GLU A 52 -9.04 3.38 -2.27
CA GLU A 52 -8.44 2.06 -2.15
C GLU A 52 -9.02 1.09 -3.20
N ARG A 53 -10.36 1.06 -3.35
CA ARG A 53 -11.04 0.26 -4.39
C ARG A 53 -10.55 0.61 -5.80
N LEU A 54 -10.52 1.90 -6.14
CA LEU A 54 -10.04 2.36 -7.44
C LEU A 54 -8.58 1.95 -7.70
N ARG A 55 -7.72 2.06 -6.68
CA ARG A 55 -6.31 1.62 -6.79
C ARG A 55 -6.18 0.11 -7.02
N THR A 56 -7.01 -0.70 -6.35
CA THR A 56 -7.01 -2.15 -6.54
C THR A 56 -7.43 -2.53 -7.96
N ILE A 57 -8.53 -1.94 -8.45
CA ILE A 57 -9.03 -2.16 -9.82
C ILE A 57 -7.96 -1.76 -10.85
N GLN A 58 -7.35 -0.58 -10.68
CA GLN A 58 -6.29 -0.10 -11.57
C GLN A 58 -5.03 -0.98 -11.55
N ARG A 59 -4.68 -1.58 -10.40
CA ARG A 59 -3.56 -2.52 -10.32
C ARG A 59 -3.89 -3.82 -11.05
N ALA A 60 -5.07 -4.38 -10.82
CA ALA A 60 -5.50 -5.62 -11.47
C ALA A 60 -5.56 -5.45 -13.00
N SER A 61 -6.11 -4.33 -13.48
CA SER A 61 -6.16 -4.05 -14.92
C SER A 61 -4.77 -3.87 -15.54
N ARG A 62 -3.83 -3.24 -14.82
CA ARG A 62 -2.42 -3.14 -15.25
C ARG A 62 -1.75 -4.51 -15.33
N GLN A 63 -1.93 -5.36 -14.31
CA GLN A 63 -1.37 -6.70 -14.30
C GLN A 63 -1.92 -7.55 -15.46
N ALA A 64 -3.23 -7.51 -15.70
CA ALA A 64 -3.84 -8.21 -16.83
C ALA A 64 -3.31 -7.69 -18.18
N ARG A 65 -3.14 -6.37 -18.32
CA ARG A 65 -2.55 -5.77 -19.51
C ARG A 65 -1.09 -6.17 -19.72
N ASP A 66 -0.28 -6.15 -18.66
CA ASP A 66 1.14 -6.52 -18.70
C ASP A 66 1.33 -7.98 -19.09
N LEU A 67 0.40 -8.87 -18.70
CA LEU A 67 0.38 -10.27 -19.11
C LEU A 67 0.11 -10.44 -20.61
N ILE A 68 -0.82 -9.66 -21.17
CA ILE A 68 -1.23 -9.76 -22.58
C ILE A 68 -0.25 -9.05 -23.53
N MET A 69 0.22 -7.86 -23.17
CA MET A 69 0.98 -6.97 -24.07
C MET A 69 2.48 -6.88 -23.73
N GLY A 70 2.95 -7.60 -22.72
CA GLY A 70 4.26 -7.40 -22.11
C GLY A 70 4.29 -6.17 -21.18
N HIS A 71 5.17 -6.20 -20.19
CA HIS A 71 5.27 -5.14 -19.19
C HIS A 71 5.59 -3.78 -19.83
N ARG A 72 4.64 -2.85 -19.79
CA ARG A 72 4.87 -1.46 -20.20
C ARG A 72 4.99 -0.58 -18.95
N PRO A 73 6.18 -0.05 -18.62
CA PRO A 73 6.33 0.80 -17.45
C PRO A 73 5.44 2.05 -17.59
N PRO A 74 4.83 2.53 -16.49
CA PRO A 74 4.02 3.74 -16.53
C PRO A 74 4.86 4.92 -17.02
N PRO A 75 4.28 5.85 -17.81
CA PRO A 75 5.01 7.03 -18.25
C PRO A 75 5.51 7.80 -17.03
N LYS A 76 6.81 8.15 -17.03
CA LYS A 76 7.39 9.00 -15.98
C LYS A 76 6.59 10.29 -15.95
N ARG A 77 5.97 10.62 -14.81
CA ARG A 77 5.28 11.91 -14.63
C ARG A 77 6.30 13.00 -14.95
N LYS A 78 6.04 13.82 -15.97
CA LYS A 78 6.76 15.09 -16.14
C LYS A 78 6.40 15.95 -14.93
N THR A 79 7.24 15.92 -13.91
CA THR A 79 7.25 16.96 -12.90
C THR A 79 7.68 18.22 -13.64
N PHE A 80 6.72 19.02 -14.12
CA PHE A 80 7.01 20.43 -14.32
C PHE A 80 7.59 20.91 -12.99
N GLY A 81 8.84 21.34 -13.02
CA GLY A 81 9.52 21.81 -11.82
C GLY A 81 8.71 22.92 -11.15
N PRO A 82 8.96 23.21 -9.86
CA PRO A 82 8.34 24.37 -9.24
C PRO A 82 8.60 25.60 -10.12
N PRO A 83 7.61 26.51 -10.28
CA PRO A 83 7.83 27.74 -11.00
C PRO A 83 9.05 28.44 -10.40
N ARG A 84 10.07 28.71 -11.24
CA ARG A 84 11.24 29.50 -10.85
C ARG A 84 10.75 30.91 -10.55
N PHE A 85 10.45 31.21 -9.30
CA PHE A 85 10.38 32.59 -8.81
C PHE A 85 11.81 33.13 -8.84
N GLY A 86 12.18 33.77 -9.94
CA GLY A 86 13.42 34.53 -10.04
C GLY A 86 13.33 35.75 -9.13
N GLY A 87 14.19 35.77 -8.11
CA GLY A 87 14.32 36.89 -7.19
C GLY A 87 14.85 38.13 -7.91
N GLY A 88 14.02 39.16 -8.01
CA GLY A 88 14.45 40.51 -8.32
C GLY A 88 15.13 41.09 -7.07
N GLY A 89 16.45 40.98 -7.00
CA GLY A 89 17.26 41.81 -6.11
C GLY A 89 17.22 43.24 -6.64
N ARG A 90 16.61 44.14 -5.88
CA ARG A 90 16.78 45.59 -6.06
C ARG A 90 18.13 45.95 -5.45
N SER A 91 19.03 46.48 -6.27
CA SER A 91 20.16 47.31 -5.85
C SER A 91 19.84 48.76 -6.18
#